data_AF-A0AB34SFN8-F1
#
_entry.id   AF-A0AB34SFN8-F1
#
_cell.length_a   1.000
_cell.length_b   1.000
_cell.length_c   1.000
_cell.angle_alpha   90.00
_cell.angle_beta   90.00
_cell.angle_gamma   90.00
#
_symmetry.space_group_name_H-M   'P 1'
#
loop_
_entity.id
_entity.type
_entity.pdbx_description
1 polymer ?
#
loop_
_entity_poly.entity_id
_entity_poly.type
_entity_poly.pdbx_seq_one_letter_code
_entity_poly.pdbx_strand_id
1 'polypeptide(L)'
;MMKGGCLMDSLSSMNNAMVYIEEHLTDDINYSEVSKIAYCSEYHFKRMFSFLSGISLSEYIRRRRLTLAALDLKDRDLRIIDVAVKYGYNSADSFSRAFHSIHGILPSEARSENAQLKAYPRMTFQLSIQGGYKMNYRIVEKEAFKLVGFKKRVPVVFKDVNPEIAKMTERLTLEVIKQLKAISNVEPTGIISASTNFSEGRMEERGELDHYIGVATSSDETSEFDVLKIEASTWAVFESIGPFPKTLQNVWGRIYSEWFPSSGYEAVEGPEILWNESPDTGNPKYRSEIWIPVKKKDY
;
A
#
# COMPACT_ATOMS: atom_id res chain seq x y z
N MET A 1 35.14 5.95 0.07
CA MET A 1 34.50 6.78 1.10
C MET A 1 33.38 7.59 0.43
N MET A 2 32.19 6.99 0.28
CA MET A 2 30.93 7.63 -0.17
C MET A 2 29.80 6.59 0.01
N LYS A 3 29.23 6.46 1.22
CA LYS A 3 28.01 5.63 1.45
C LYS A 3 27.11 6.15 2.60
N GLY A 4 27.29 7.40 3.04
CA GLY A 4 26.50 7.99 4.15
C GLY A 4 25.39 8.97 3.72
N GLY A 5 25.49 9.61 2.55
CA GLY A 5 24.58 10.69 2.13
C GLY A 5 23.22 10.21 1.61
N CYS A 6 23.22 9.25 0.67
CA CYS A 6 22.03 8.88 -0.11
C CYS A 6 20.77 8.50 0.71
N LEU A 7 20.93 7.81 1.84
CA LEU A 7 19.80 7.35 2.65
C LEU A 7 19.26 8.46 3.58
N MET A 8 20.15 9.34 4.06
CA MET A 8 19.78 10.52 4.85
C MET A 8 19.10 11.57 3.97
N ASP A 9 19.57 11.70 2.73
CA ASP A 9 18.96 12.52 1.68
C ASP A 9 17.58 11.98 1.30
N SER A 10 17.43 10.65 1.16
CA SER A 10 16.14 10.01 0.90
C SER A 10 15.13 10.24 2.03
N LEU A 11 15.51 10.06 3.29
CA LEU A 11 14.59 10.29 4.41
C LEU A 11 14.20 11.77 4.53
N SER A 12 15.17 12.68 4.36
CA SER A 12 14.90 14.11 4.34
C SER A 12 13.92 14.46 3.21
N SER A 13 14.11 13.91 2.02
CA SER A 13 13.22 14.11 0.88
C SER A 13 11.79 13.63 1.14
N MET A 14 11.63 12.47 1.79
CA MET A 14 10.32 11.96 2.20
C MET A 14 9.64 12.85 3.25
N ASN A 15 10.41 13.36 4.22
CA ASN A 15 9.88 14.32 5.20
C ASN A 15 9.53 15.66 4.56
N ASN A 16 10.30 16.13 3.59
CA ASN A 16 9.97 17.34 2.82
C ASN A 16 8.67 17.16 2.04
N ALA A 17 8.44 15.97 1.47
CA ALA A 17 7.18 15.66 0.82
C ALA A 17 6.00 15.66 1.81
N MET A 18 6.19 15.18 3.05
CA MET A 18 5.18 15.30 4.11
C MET A 18 4.93 16.75 4.53
N VAL A 19 5.98 17.59 4.58
CA VAL A 19 5.85 19.04 4.84
C VAL A 19 5.00 19.70 3.75
N TYR A 20 5.30 19.42 2.48
CA TYR A 20 4.50 19.91 1.35
C TYR A 20 3.03 19.53 1.49
N ILE A 21 2.73 18.26 1.82
CA ILE A 21 1.35 17.79 2.03
C ILE A 21 0.67 18.55 3.19
N GLU A 22 1.37 18.76 4.31
CA GLU A 22 0.83 19.50 5.46
C GLU A 22 0.56 20.98 5.15
N GLU A 23 1.39 21.60 4.31
CA GLU A 23 1.23 23.00 3.88
C GLU A 23 0.07 23.18 2.89
N HIS A 24 -0.29 22.12 2.16
CA HIS A 24 -1.35 22.15 1.14
C HIS A 24 -2.64 21.44 1.61
N LEU A 25 -2.86 21.26 2.92
CA LEU A 25 -4.08 20.63 3.43
C LEU A 25 -5.35 21.42 3.13
N THR A 26 -5.25 22.72 2.86
CA THR A 26 -6.39 23.58 2.50
C THR A 26 -6.62 23.71 1.00
N ASP A 27 -5.74 23.11 0.20
CA ASP A 27 -5.72 23.23 -1.26
C ASP A 27 -5.74 21.86 -1.92
N ASP A 28 -5.77 21.84 -3.25
CA ASP A 28 -5.59 20.60 -4.02
C ASP A 28 -4.11 20.20 -4.02
N ILE A 29 -3.82 19.04 -3.46
CA ILE A 29 -2.44 18.52 -3.35
C ILE A 29 -1.96 18.02 -4.72
N ASN A 30 -0.86 18.58 -5.20
CA ASN A 30 -0.23 18.13 -6.44
C ASN A 30 0.70 16.93 -6.19
N TYR A 31 0.25 15.72 -6.51
CA TYR A 31 1.04 14.50 -6.34
C TYR A 31 2.27 14.40 -7.26
N SER A 32 2.29 15.12 -8.38
CA SER A 32 3.51 15.24 -9.19
C SER A 32 4.60 15.97 -8.41
N GLU A 33 4.23 16.99 -7.63
CA GLU A 33 5.19 17.74 -6.82
C GLU A 33 5.67 16.90 -5.63
N VAL A 34 4.77 16.16 -4.96
CA VAL A 34 5.13 15.15 -3.94
C VAL A 34 6.17 14.17 -4.49
N SER A 35 5.96 13.68 -5.71
CA SER A 35 6.86 12.72 -6.37
C SER A 35 8.24 13.31 -6.64
N LYS A 36 8.31 14.56 -7.11
CA LYS A 36 9.57 15.28 -7.33
C LYS A 36 10.33 15.50 -6.02
N ILE A 37 9.64 15.97 -4.99
CA ILE A 37 10.25 16.24 -3.68
C ILE A 37 10.78 14.95 -3.06
N ALA A 38 10.04 13.83 -3.18
CA ALA A 38 10.41 12.53 -2.61
C ALA A 38 11.36 11.69 -3.48
N TYR A 39 11.75 12.18 -4.67
CA TYR A 39 12.56 11.44 -5.65
C TYR A 39 12.07 10.01 -5.93
N CYS A 40 10.76 9.81 -5.97
CA CYS A 40 10.14 8.53 -6.28
C CYS A 40 8.79 8.74 -6.96
N SER A 41 8.31 7.71 -7.66
CA SER A 41 6.99 7.76 -8.29
C SER A 41 5.88 7.93 -7.26
N GLU A 42 4.78 8.56 -7.67
CA GLU A 42 3.56 8.71 -6.87
C GLU A 42 3.08 7.37 -6.30
N TYR A 43 3.17 6.31 -7.12
CA TYR A 43 2.87 4.95 -6.71
C TYR A 43 3.76 4.50 -5.54
N HIS A 44 5.08 4.67 -5.68
CA HIS A 44 6.04 4.27 -4.67
C HIS A 44 5.83 5.03 -3.36
N PHE A 45 5.66 6.34 -3.42
CA PHE A 45 5.44 7.18 -2.23
C PHE A 45 4.19 6.72 -1.45
N LYS A 46 3.07 6.53 -2.15
CA LYS A 46 1.82 6.07 -1.52
C LYS A 46 1.93 4.67 -0.94
N ARG A 47 2.58 3.71 -1.65
CA ARG A 47 2.80 2.35 -1.13
C ARG A 47 3.59 2.39 0.15
N MET A 48 4.74 3.07 0.11
CA MET A 48 5.64 3.19 1.25
C MET A 48 4.94 3.84 2.44
N PHE A 49 4.27 4.98 2.24
CA PHE A 49 3.51 5.65 3.28
C PHE A 49 2.48 4.70 3.91
N SER A 50 1.72 3.97 3.10
CA SER A 50 0.67 3.11 3.61
C SER A 50 1.16 1.88 4.35
N PHE A 51 2.24 1.26 3.88
CA PHE A 51 2.83 0.14 4.60
C PHE A 51 3.41 0.55 5.95
N LEU A 52 4.03 1.73 6.01
CA LEU A 52 4.67 2.21 7.24
C LEU A 52 3.68 2.79 8.25
N SER A 53 2.68 3.54 7.78
CA SER A 53 1.68 4.20 8.65
C SER A 53 0.49 3.29 9.00
N GLY A 54 0.27 2.23 8.23
CA GLY A 54 -0.91 1.37 8.34
C GLY A 54 -2.21 1.98 7.81
N ILE A 55 -2.16 3.15 7.16
CA ILE A 55 -3.32 3.84 6.58
C ILE A 55 -3.02 4.40 5.18
N SER A 56 -4.04 4.72 4.39
CA SER A 56 -3.82 5.39 3.11
C SER A 56 -3.30 6.82 3.29
N LEU A 57 -2.57 7.35 2.29
CA LEU A 57 -2.10 8.74 2.33
C LEU A 57 -3.26 9.75 2.41
N SER A 58 -4.39 9.48 1.76
CA SER A 58 -5.53 10.40 1.81
C SER A 58 -6.40 10.20 3.03
N GLU A 59 -6.39 9.03 3.68
CA GLU A 59 -6.92 8.92 5.04
C GLU A 59 -6.10 9.78 5.99
N TYR A 60 -4.77 9.78 5.85
CA TYR A 60 -3.93 10.70 6.60
C TYR A 60 -4.32 12.16 6.34
N ILE A 61 -4.39 12.59 5.08
CA ILE A 61 -4.81 13.95 4.69
C ILE A 61 -6.19 14.28 5.28
N ARG A 62 -7.17 13.38 5.18
CA ARG A 62 -8.52 13.55 5.72
C ARG A 62 -8.51 13.72 7.24
N ARG A 63 -7.78 12.87 7.97
CA ARG A 63 -7.60 12.96 9.42
C ARG A 63 -6.96 14.28 9.83
N ARG A 64 -5.96 14.73 9.08
CA ARG A 64 -5.27 16.00 9.32
C ARG A 64 -6.17 17.19 9.05
N ARG A 65 -6.86 17.22 7.90
CA ARG A 65 -7.88 18.24 7.55
C ARG A 65 -8.95 18.36 8.64
N LEU A 66 -9.54 17.25 9.09
CA LEU A 66 -10.59 17.27 10.12
C LEU A 66 -10.04 17.65 11.51
N THR A 67 -8.81 17.25 11.84
CA THR A 67 -8.13 17.73 13.06
C THR A 67 -7.96 19.25 13.05
N LEU A 68 -7.52 19.82 11.94
CA LEU A 68 -7.34 21.28 11.81
C LEU A 68 -8.69 22.01 11.75
N ALA A 69 -9.68 21.45 11.07
CA ALA A 69 -11.05 21.97 11.07
C ALA A 69 -11.63 22.05 12.48
N ALA A 70 -11.38 21.05 13.32
CA ALA A 70 -11.81 21.05 14.71
C ALA A 70 -11.15 22.17 15.55
N LEU A 71 -9.91 22.55 15.23
CA LEU A 71 -9.23 23.69 15.85
C LEU A 71 -9.83 25.01 15.36
N ASP A 72 -10.06 25.18 14.06
CA ASP A 72 -10.69 26.37 13.50
C ASP A 72 -12.11 26.58 14.07
N LEU A 73 -12.87 25.49 14.30
CA LEU A 73 -14.20 25.55 14.89
C LEU A 73 -14.21 26.00 16.36
N LYS A 74 -13.07 26.16 17.03
CA LYS A 74 -13.01 26.83 18.34
C LYS A 74 -13.23 28.33 18.22
N ASP A 75 -12.92 28.91 17.05
CA ASP A 75 -13.35 30.26 16.72
C ASP A 75 -14.85 30.25 16.40
N ARG A 76 -15.63 30.95 17.25
CA ARG A 76 -17.09 30.97 17.14
C ARG A 76 -17.59 31.86 16.01
N ASP A 77 -16.75 32.75 15.49
CA ASP A 77 -17.10 33.71 14.45
C ASP A 77 -17.01 33.10 13.04
N LEU A 78 -16.25 32.02 12.87
CA LEU A 78 -16.19 31.29 11.60
C LEU A 78 -17.51 30.55 11.32
N ARG A 79 -18.04 30.63 10.09
CA ARG A 79 -19.20 29.82 9.70
C ARG A 79 -18.75 28.39 9.42
N ILE A 80 -19.55 27.40 9.84
CA ILE A 80 -19.23 25.97 9.63
C ILE A 80 -18.99 25.66 8.15
N ILE A 81 -19.75 26.27 7.24
CA ILE A 81 -19.56 26.08 5.80
C ILE A 81 -18.23 26.64 5.29
N ASP A 82 -17.73 27.75 5.85
CA ASP A 82 -16.45 28.31 5.44
C ASP A 82 -15.30 27.40 5.87
N VAL A 83 -15.38 26.86 7.08
CA VAL A 83 -14.43 25.83 7.55
C VAL A 83 -14.51 24.57 6.69
N ALA A 84 -15.71 24.11 6.34
CA ALA A 84 -15.90 22.96 5.46
C ALA A 84 -15.21 23.17 4.10
N VAL A 85 -15.48 24.30 3.44
CA VAL A 85 -14.90 24.65 2.14
C VAL A 85 -13.37 24.79 2.23
N LYS A 86 -12.86 25.45 3.28
CA LYS A 86 -11.42 25.60 3.53
C LYS A 86 -10.67 24.26 3.57
N TYR A 87 -11.31 23.18 4.03
CA TYR A 87 -10.72 21.84 4.09
C TYR A 87 -11.22 20.90 2.99
N GLY A 88 -11.70 21.45 1.87
CA GLY A 88 -11.99 20.70 0.65
C GLY A 88 -13.34 19.97 0.66
N TYR A 89 -14.31 20.40 1.48
CA TYR A 89 -15.66 19.84 1.46
C TYR A 89 -16.64 20.76 0.71
N ASN A 90 -17.31 20.21 -0.30
CA ASN A 90 -18.25 20.96 -1.16
C ASN A 90 -19.61 21.25 -0.51
N SER A 91 -19.88 20.71 0.69
CA SER A 91 -21.13 20.95 1.42
C SER A 91 -20.97 20.75 2.93
N ALA A 92 -21.73 21.50 3.72
CA ALA A 92 -21.78 21.36 5.17
C ALA A 92 -22.24 19.96 5.63
N ASP A 93 -23.13 19.30 4.86
CA ASP A 93 -23.59 17.95 5.18
C ASP A 93 -22.49 16.90 5.00
N SER A 94 -21.72 16.99 3.90
CA SER A 94 -20.60 16.09 3.66
C SER A 94 -19.51 16.24 4.73
N PHE A 95 -19.22 17.48 5.10
CA PHE A 95 -18.31 17.81 6.19
C PHE A 95 -18.82 17.28 7.53
N SER A 96 -20.10 17.52 7.87
CA SER A 96 -20.67 17.09 9.15
C SER A 96 -20.63 15.57 9.32
N ARG A 97 -20.92 14.80 8.26
CA ARG A 97 -20.78 13.33 8.28
C ARG A 97 -19.34 12.90 8.51
N ALA A 98 -18.39 13.50 7.79
CA ALA A 98 -16.97 13.16 7.91
C ALA A 98 -16.40 13.56 9.28
N PHE A 99 -16.77 14.74 9.77
CA PHE A 99 -16.40 15.27 11.08
C PHE A 99 -16.95 14.39 12.20
N HIS A 100 -18.23 14.03 12.15
CA HIS A 100 -18.83 13.11 13.12
C HIS A 100 -18.19 11.73 13.08
N SER A 101 -17.87 11.19 11.91
CA SER A 101 -17.16 9.90 11.79
C SER A 101 -15.80 9.91 12.52
N ILE A 102 -15.07 11.02 12.48
CA ILE A 102 -13.80 11.14 13.20
C ILE A 102 -14.02 11.51 14.66
N HIS A 103 -14.67 12.63 14.96
CA HIS A 103 -14.72 13.22 16.29
C HIS A 103 -15.81 12.63 17.18
N GLY A 104 -16.84 11.99 16.60
CA GLY A 104 -17.99 11.43 17.32
C GLY A 104 -19.04 12.46 17.74
N ILE A 105 -18.90 13.71 17.28
CA ILE A 105 -19.81 14.84 17.56
C ILE A 105 -20.01 15.67 16.28
N LEU A 106 -21.01 16.53 16.25
CA LEU A 106 -21.26 17.46 15.15
C LEU A 106 -20.30 18.66 15.19
N PRO A 107 -20.04 19.32 14.04
CA PRO A 107 -19.19 20.51 13.99
C PRO A 107 -19.65 21.66 14.90
N SER A 108 -20.96 21.85 15.08
CA SER A 108 -21.51 22.87 15.98
C SER A 108 -21.19 22.59 17.45
N GLU A 109 -21.10 21.31 17.84
CA GLU A 109 -20.82 20.88 19.21
C GLU A 109 -19.33 21.06 19.56
N ALA A 110 -18.45 21.02 18.56
CA ALA A 110 -17.00 21.23 18.73
C ALA A 110 -16.65 22.60 19.35
N ARG A 111 -17.53 23.60 19.21
CA ARG A 111 -17.41 24.95 19.80
C ARG A 111 -17.52 24.96 21.32
N SER A 112 -18.06 23.92 21.93
CA SER A 112 -18.18 23.84 23.39
C SER A 112 -16.80 23.75 24.05
N GLU A 113 -16.61 24.43 25.19
CA GLU A 113 -15.36 24.39 25.97
C GLU A 113 -14.99 22.97 26.39
N ASN A 114 -15.99 22.12 26.67
CA ASN A 114 -15.80 20.73 27.11
C ASN A 114 -15.90 19.70 25.98
N ALA A 115 -15.91 20.12 24.71
CA ALA A 115 -15.99 19.19 23.59
C ALA A 115 -14.73 18.31 23.52
N GLN A 116 -14.92 16.99 23.55
CA GLN A 116 -13.84 16.03 23.34
C GLN A 116 -13.61 15.81 21.86
N LEU A 117 -12.42 16.18 21.37
CA LEU A 117 -12.03 16.09 19.98
C LEU A 117 -10.86 15.12 19.84
N LYS A 118 -10.87 14.32 18.77
CA LYS A 118 -9.73 13.47 18.41
C LYS A 118 -8.71 14.27 17.63
N ALA A 119 -7.43 14.11 17.97
CA ALA A 119 -6.33 14.74 17.26
C ALA A 119 -5.45 13.67 16.61
N TYR A 120 -5.18 13.83 15.30
CA TYR A 120 -4.19 13.04 14.59
C TYR A 120 -2.96 13.89 14.37
N PRO A 121 -1.84 13.63 15.07
CA PRO A 121 -0.62 14.42 14.92
C PRO A 121 -0.01 14.23 13.53
N ARG A 122 0.84 15.18 13.13
CA ARG A 122 1.62 15.10 11.90
C ARG A 122 2.49 13.84 11.92
N MET A 123 2.51 13.10 10.82
CA MET A 123 3.41 11.96 10.66
C MET A 123 4.74 12.43 10.08
N THR A 124 5.84 11.89 10.62
CA THR A 124 7.18 12.10 10.11
C THR A 124 7.85 10.75 9.91
N PHE A 125 8.59 10.60 8.84
CA PHE A 125 9.45 9.44 8.64
C PHE A 125 10.68 9.59 9.54
N GLN A 126 10.91 8.62 10.40
CA GLN A 126 12.09 8.57 11.26
C GLN A 126 12.95 7.37 10.88
N LEU A 127 14.25 7.58 10.75
CA LEU A 127 15.19 6.47 10.68
C LEU A 127 15.21 5.81 12.05
N SER A 128 14.77 4.56 12.12
CA SER A 128 15.19 3.68 13.20
C SER A 128 16.40 2.89 12.71
N ILE A 129 17.50 2.89 13.46
CA ILE A 129 18.66 2.07 13.11
C ILE A 129 18.28 0.62 13.38
N GLN A 130 17.89 -0.09 12.33
CA GLN A 130 17.64 -1.52 12.34
C GLN A 130 18.49 -2.18 11.24
N GLY A 131 19.78 -2.38 11.53
CA GLY A 131 20.77 -2.91 10.58
C GLY A 131 21.25 -4.34 10.87
N GLY A 132 20.68 -4.99 11.88
CA GLY A 132 21.09 -6.35 12.28
C GLY A 132 20.45 -7.48 11.47
N TYR A 133 19.41 -7.19 10.67
CA TYR A 133 18.56 -8.22 10.06
C TYR A 133 18.73 -8.25 8.55
N LYS A 134 19.38 -9.31 8.07
CA LYS A 134 19.56 -9.61 6.64
C LYS A 134 18.20 -9.63 5.93
N MET A 135 18.14 -9.05 4.73
CA MET A 135 17.03 -9.21 3.79
C MET A 135 17.59 -9.91 2.56
N ASN A 136 17.25 -11.19 2.41
CA ASN A 136 17.67 -11.95 1.24
C ASN A 136 16.79 -11.51 0.06
N TYR A 137 17.44 -11.08 -1.02
CA TYR A 137 16.75 -10.74 -2.26
C TYR A 137 17.57 -11.22 -3.47
N ARG A 138 16.89 -11.35 -4.60
CA ARG A 138 17.51 -11.58 -5.92
C ARG A 138 16.79 -10.77 -6.98
N ILE A 139 17.49 -10.49 -8.07
CA ILE A 139 16.91 -9.91 -9.29
C ILE A 139 16.74 -11.02 -10.31
N VAL A 140 15.57 -11.08 -10.95
CA VAL A 140 15.21 -12.12 -11.92
C VAL A 140 14.63 -11.43 -13.15
N GLU A 141 15.12 -11.80 -14.33
CA GLU A 141 14.50 -11.43 -15.60
C GLU A 141 13.54 -12.55 -16.01
N LYS A 142 12.32 -12.19 -16.40
CA LYS A 142 11.31 -13.13 -16.85
C LYS A 142 10.75 -12.72 -18.19
N GLU A 143 10.63 -13.70 -19.09
CA GLU A 143 9.80 -13.60 -20.29
C GLU A 143 8.31 -13.45 -19.91
N ALA A 144 7.50 -13.05 -20.88
CA ALA A 144 6.06 -12.94 -20.70
C ALA A 144 5.44 -14.29 -20.28
N PHE A 145 4.51 -14.25 -19.34
CA PHE A 145 3.80 -15.42 -18.84
C PHE A 145 2.36 -15.07 -18.45
N LYS A 146 1.60 -16.06 -18.01
CA LYS A 146 0.22 -15.88 -17.55
C LYS A 146 0.11 -16.29 -16.09
N LEU A 147 -0.73 -15.58 -15.35
CA LEU A 147 -1.27 -16.07 -14.10
C LEU A 147 -2.69 -16.57 -14.37
N VAL A 148 -2.92 -17.84 -14.07
CA VAL A 148 -4.20 -18.53 -14.30
C VAL A 148 -4.78 -18.98 -12.98
N GLY A 149 -6.02 -18.59 -12.70
CA GLY A 149 -6.70 -18.95 -11.45
C GLY A 149 -8.00 -18.18 -11.24
N PHE A 150 -8.38 -17.97 -9.99
CA PHE A 150 -9.58 -17.20 -9.67
C PHE A 150 -9.27 -15.72 -9.51
N LYS A 151 -10.03 -14.87 -10.19
CA LYS A 151 -10.03 -13.42 -10.02
C LYS A 151 -11.17 -12.97 -9.11
N LYS A 152 -10.91 -11.94 -8.31
CA LYS A 152 -11.96 -11.12 -7.70
C LYS A 152 -11.50 -9.69 -7.51
N ARG A 153 -12.43 -8.76 -7.73
CA ARG A 153 -12.26 -7.36 -7.31
C ARG A 153 -12.51 -7.27 -5.80
N VAL A 154 -11.51 -6.87 -5.03
CA VAL A 154 -11.58 -6.84 -3.55
C VAL A 154 -11.17 -5.47 -3.00
N PRO A 155 -11.76 -5.03 -1.87
CA PRO A 155 -11.33 -3.80 -1.21
C PRO A 155 -9.90 -3.94 -0.69
N VAL A 156 -9.14 -2.84 -0.70
CA VAL A 156 -7.80 -2.78 -0.13
C VAL A 156 -7.90 -2.77 1.40
N VAL A 157 -7.22 -3.71 2.05
CA VAL A 157 -7.12 -3.78 3.51
C VAL A 157 -5.65 -3.56 3.88
N PHE A 158 -5.36 -2.48 4.63
CA PHE A 158 -4.00 -2.09 5.00
C PHE A 158 -3.47 -2.76 6.27
N LYS A 159 -4.38 -3.33 7.07
CA LYS A 159 -4.06 -3.98 8.35
C LYS A 159 -4.79 -5.32 8.42
N ASP A 160 -4.08 -6.33 8.91
CA ASP A 160 -4.59 -7.70 9.07
C ASP A 160 -4.92 -8.40 7.73
N VAL A 161 -5.52 -9.58 7.79
CA VAL A 161 -5.86 -10.40 6.62
C VAL A 161 -7.12 -9.86 5.95
N ASN A 162 -7.12 -9.77 4.62
CA ASN A 162 -8.30 -9.37 3.86
C ASN A 162 -9.34 -10.51 3.85
N PRO A 163 -10.56 -10.30 4.39
CA PRO A 163 -11.57 -11.35 4.50
C PRO A 163 -12.06 -11.84 3.14
N GLU A 164 -12.10 -10.98 2.11
CA GLU A 164 -12.52 -11.38 0.77
C GLU A 164 -11.46 -12.25 0.08
N ILE A 165 -10.17 -11.99 0.36
CA ILE A 165 -9.07 -12.86 -0.09
C ILE A 165 -9.10 -14.20 0.64
N ALA A 166 -9.35 -14.21 1.95
CA ALA A 166 -9.49 -15.46 2.71
C ALA A 166 -10.59 -16.37 2.15
N LYS A 167 -11.76 -15.79 1.82
CA LYS A 167 -12.86 -16.51 1.14
C LYS A 167 -12.47 -17.01 -0.26
N MET A 168 -11.62 -16.30 -0.99
CA MET A 168 -11.14 -16.80 -2.29
C MET A 168 -10.30 -18.07 -2.12
N THR A 169 -9.49 -18.16 -1.06
CA THR A 169 -8.70 -19.35 -0.75
C THR A 169 -9.57 -20.57 -0.47
N GLU A 170 -10.77 -20.39 0.09
CA GLU A 170 -11.74 -21.48 0.30
C GLU A 170 -12.22 -22.14 -1.02
N ARG A 171 -12.10 -21.44 -2.16
CA ARG A 171 -12.42 -21.99 -3.49
C ARG A 171 -11.36 -22.99 -3.99
N LEU A 172 -10.17 -23.02 -3.38
CA LEU A 172 -9.09 -23.94 -3.74
C LEU A 172 -9.32 -25.33 -3.13
N THR A 173 -10.30 -26.07 -3.66
CA THR A 173 -10.49 -27.48 -3.32
C THR A 173 -9.28 -28.31 -3.78
N LEU A 174 -9.12 -29.52 -3.23
CA LEU A 174 -8.02 -30.43 -3.64
C LEU A 174 -8.01 -30.71 -5.15
N GLU A 175 -9.18 -30.79 -5.77
CA GLU A 175 -9.33 -31.00 -7.21
C GLU A 175 -8.88 -29.78 -8.02
N VAL A 176 -9.34 -28.58 -7.64
CA VAL A 176 -8.91 -27.32 -8.27
C VAL A 176 -7.41 -27.11 -8.10
N ILE A 177 -6.85 -27.37 -6.92
CA ILE A 177 -5.40 -27.29 -6.68
C ILE A 177 -4.64 -28.26 -7.60
N LYS A 178 -5.16 -29.48 -7.81
CA LYS A 178 -4.54 -30.45 -8.71
C LYS A 178 -4.55 -29.97 -10.16
N GLN A 179 -5.67 -29.44 -10.64
CA GLN A 179 -5.80 -28.87 -11.99
C GLN A 179 -4.83 -27.69 -12.20
N LEU A 180 -4.82 -26.73 -11.27
CA LEU A 180 -3.92 -25.58 -11.34
C LEU A 180 -2.45 -26.01 -11.28
N LYS A 181 -2.08 -26.92 -10.38
CA LYS A 181 -0.70 -27.43 -10.31
C LYS A 181 -0.24 -28.15 -11.58
N ALA A 182 -1.16 -28.81 -12.30
CA ALA A 182 -0.82 -29.50 -13.55
C ALA A 182 -0.33 -28.53 -14.64
N ILE A 183 -0.81 -27.29 -14.64
CA ILE A 183 -0.39 -26.25 -15.59
C ILE A 183 0.69 -25.31 -15.02
N SER A 184 1.10 -25.45 -13.75
CA SER A 184 2.13 -24.62 -13.13
C SER A 184 3.53 -24.99 -13.59
N ASN A 185 4.04 -24.29 -14.61
CA ASN A 185 5.33 -24.58 -15.24
C ASN A 185 6.28 -23.37 -15.31
N VAL A 186 5.88 -22.23 -14.74
CA VAL A 186 6.69 -21.01 -14.65
C VAL A 186 6.92 -20.68 -13.17
N GLU A 187 8.14 -20.27 -12.82
CA GLU A 187 8.45 -19.77 -11.47
C GLU A 187 7.79 -18.40 -11.21
N PRO A 188 7.21 -18.12 -10.03
CA PRO A 188 7.06 -19.00 -8.87
C PRO A 188 6.07 -20.16 -9.11
N THR A 189 6.52 -21.39 -8.78
CA THR A 189 5.72 -22.61 -8.99
C THR A 189 4.78 -22.89 -7.83
N GLY A 190 3.65 -23.53 -8.13
CA GLY A 190 2.59 -23.76 -7.15
C GLY A 190 1.64 -22.58 -7.02
N ILE A 191 0.83 -22.59 -5.97
CA ILE A 191 -0.22 -21.59 -5.79
C ILE A 191 0.39 -20.25 -5.38
N ILE A 192 0.03 -19.21 -6.10
CA ILE A 192 0.44 -17.83 -5.88
C ILE A 192 -0.77 -16.93 -5.74
N SER A 193 -0.57 -15.84 -5.02
CA SER A 193 -1.50 -14.72 -4.96
C SER A 193 -0.90 -13.54 -5.70
N ALA A 194 -1.68 -12.82 -6.49
CA ALA A 194 -1.22 -11.60 -7.15
C ALA A 194 -2.24 -10.48 -6.97
N SER A 195 -1.74 -9.26 -6.80
CA SER A 195 -2.57 -8.06 -6.71
C SER A 195 -2.18 -7.08 -7.80
N THR A 196 -3.16 -6.65 -8.60
CA THR A 196 -2.97 -5.76 -9.75
C THR A 196 -4.18 -4.83 -9.93
N ASN A 197 -4.12 -3.95 -10.93
CA ASN A 197 -5.21 -3.04 -11.33
C ASN A 197 -5.79 -2.27 -10.14
N PHE A 198 -4.93 -1.73 -9.28
CA PHE A 198 -5.38 -0.91 -8.14
C PHE A 198 -6.18 0.29 -8.67
N SER A 199 -7.44 0.46 -8.28
CA SER A 199 -8.23 1.63 -8.72
C SER A 199 -7.58 2.93 -8.26
N GLU A 200 -7.69 3.99 -9.04
CA GLU A 200 -7.30 5.36 -8.66
C GLU A 200 -7.96 5.80 -7.34
N GLY A 201 -9.18 5.31 -7.03
CA GLY A 201 -9.87 5.50 -5.74
C GLY A 201 -9.20 4.86 -4.50
N ARG A 202 -8.03 4.23 -4.68
CA ARG A 202 -7.14 3.75 -3.59
C ARG A 202 -6.83 4.80 -2.54
N MET A 203 -6.88 6.04 -2.97
CA MET A 203 -6.62 7.21 -2.16
C MET A 203 -7.60 7.31 -0.97
N GLU A 204 -8.84 6.80 -1.06
CA GLU A 204 -9.91 7.15 -0.10
C GLU A 204 -10.43 5.98 0.76
N GLU A 205 -9.62 4.93 1.02
CA GLU A 205 -10.04 3.70 1.75
C GLU A 205 -11.22 2.93 1.12
N ARG A 206 -11.65 3.34 -0.09
CA ARG A 206 -12.59 2.62 -0.97
C ARG A 206 -11.90 2.02 -2.18
N GLY A 207 -10.57 1.99 -2.15
CA GLY A 207 -9.77 1.38 -3.19
C GLY A 207 -10.08 -0.09 -3.32
N GLU A 208 -10.14 -0.54 -4.56
CA GLU A 208 -10.19 -1.94 -4.88
C GLU A 208 -8.96 -2.34 -5.68
N LEU A 209 -8.66 -3.62 -5.65
CA LEU A 209 -7.65 -4.25 -6.49
C LEU A 209 -8.23 -5.50 -7.12
N ASP A 210 -7.67 -5.87 -8.26
CA ASP A 210 -7.89 -7.20 -8.82
C ASP A 210 -6.95 -8.15 -8.09
N HIS A 211 -7.53 -9.06 -7.31
CA HIS A 211 -6.80 -10.12 -6.66
C HIS A 211 -6.95 -11.40 -7.47
N TYR A 212 -5.84 -12.10 -7.66
CA TYR A 212 -5.80 -13.40 -8.28
C TYR A 212 -5.22 -14.42 -7.30
N ILE A 213 -5.81 -15.62 -7.27
CA ILE A 213 -5.21 -16.79 -6.61
C ILE A 213 -5.15 -17.92 -7.64
N GLY A 214 -3.95 -18.37 -7.96
CA GLY A 214 -3.72 -19.20 -9.13
C GLY A 214 -2.29 -19.71 -9.24
N VAL A 215 -1.84 -19.96 -10.46
CA VAL A 215 -0.48 -20.42 -10.77
C VAL A 215 0.12 -19.60 -11.91
N ALA A 216 1.46 -19.48 -11.94
CA ALA A 216 2.18 -18.97 -13.10
C ALA A 216 2.36 -20.07 -14.16
N THR A 217 2.03 -19.76 -15.41
CA THR A 217 2.12 -20.70 -16.53
C THR A 217 2.42 -20.00 -17.86
N SER A 218 3.02 -20.76 -18.79
CA SER A 218 3.14 -20.40 -20.21
C SER A 218 2.09 -21.10 -21.09
N SER A 219 1.26 -21.98 -20.50
CA SER A 219 0.28 -22.78 -21.25
C SER A 219 -0.88 -21.94 -21.81
N ASP A 220 -1.46 -22.41 -22.91
CA ASP A 220 -2.75 -21.93 -23.44
C ASP A 220 -3.96 -22.66 -22.84
N GLU A 221 -3.73 -23.79 -22.16
CA GLU A 221 -4.75 -24.56 -21.45
C GLU A 221 -5.20 -23.83 -20.18
N THR A 222 -6.17 -22.93 -20.37
CA THR A 222 -6.67 -22.02 -19.32
C THR A 222 -8.19 -22.11 -19.14
N SER A 223 -8.85 -23.04 -19.85
CA SER A 223 -10.31 -23.20 -19.80
C SER A 223 -10.78 -23.35 -18.36
N GLU A 224 -11.80 -22.58 -17.99
CA GLU A 224 -12.45 -22.50 -16.67
C GLU A 224 -11.85 -21.50 -15.65
N PHE A 225 -10.69 -20.90 -15.93
CA PHE A 225 -10.06 -19.93 -15.01
C PHE A 225 -9.88 -18.54 -15.62
N ASP A 226 -9.80 -17.53 -14.75
CA ASP A 226 -9.42 -16.18 -15.14
C ASP A 226 -7.92 -16.13 -15.50
N VAL A 227 -7.58 -15.32 -16.50
CA VAL A 227 -6.22 -15.19 -17.01
C VAL A 227 -5.74 -13.75 -16.88
N LEU A 228 -4.60 -13.55 -16.22
CA LEU A 228 -3.84 -12.31 -16.23
C LEU A 228 -2.59 -12.50 -17.08
N LYS A 229 -2.47 -11.75 -18.18
CA LYS A 229 -1.24 -11.70 -18.97
C LYS A 229 -0.23 -10.79 -18.29
N ILE A 230 1.01 -11.25 -18.21
CA ILE A 230 2.12 -10.54 -17.58
C ILE A 230 3.22 -10.45 -18.62
N GLU A 231 3.55 -9.22 -19.03
CA GLU A 231 4.61 -8.95 -19.99
C GLU A 231 6.00 -9.29 -19.43
N ALA A 232 6.98 -9.41 -20.33
CA ALA A 232 8.36 -9.62 -19.91
C ALA A 232 8.84 -8.44 -19.04
N SER A 233 9.46 -8.75 -17.90
CA SER A 233 9.88 -7.74 -16.92
C SER A 233 11.05 -8.24 -16.07
N THR A 234 11.78 -7.29 -15.48
CA THR A 234 12.69 -7.55 -14.37
C THR A 234 11.91 -7.53 -13.05
N TRP A 235 12.27 -8.43 -12.14
CA TRP A 235 11.61 -8.65 -10.86
C TRP A 235 12.62 -8.61 -9.72
N ALA A 236 12.28 -7.91 -8.64
CA ALA A 236 12.96 -8.05 -7.36
C ALA A 236 12.18 -9.05 -6.50
N VAL A 237 12.86 -10.12 -6.07
CA VAL A 237 12.28 -11.20 -5.29
C VAL A 237 12.88 -11.20 -3.89
N PHE A 238 12.04 -11.06 -2.88
CA PHE A 238 12.44 -10.96 -1.47
C PHE A 238 11.92 -12.14 -0.68
N GLU A 239 12.78 -12.68 0.18
CA GLU A 239 12.42 -13.77 1.07
C GLU A 239 11.92 -13.24 2.41
N SER A 240 10.81 -13.81 2.88
CA SER A 240 10.25 -13.58 4.21
C SER A 240 10.18 -14.90 4.95
N ILE A 241 10.98 -15.06 6.02
CA ILE A 241 10.97 -16.26 6.88
C ILE A 241 10.60 -15.83 8.30
N GLY A 242 9.44 -16.30 8.78
CA GLY A 242 9.02 -16.05 10.15
C GLY A 242 7.51 -16.16 10.35
N PRO A 243 6.97 -15.77 11.53
CA PRO A 243 5.54 -15.83 11.81
C PRO A 243 4.71 -15.01 10.81
N PHE A 244 3.69 -15.64 10.22
CA PHE A 244 2.73 -15.02 9.31
C PHE A 244 1.53 -14.44 10.08
N PRO A 245 0.92 -13.30 9.67
CA PRO A 245 1.30 -12.42 8.55
C PRO A 245 2.32 -11.33 8.94
N LYS A 246 2.69 -11.23 10.23
CA LYS A 246 3.46 -10.10 10.77
C LYS A 246 4.84 -9.96 10.11
N THR A 247 5.56 -11.06 9.91
CA THR A 247 6.87 -11.03 9.25
C THR A 247 6.76 -10.54 7.82
N LEU A 248 5.75 -11.02 7.09
CA LEU A 248 5.52 -10.61 5.71
C LEU A 248 5.23 -9.10 5.60
N GLN A 249 4.36 -8.57 6.48
CA GLN A 249 4.06 -7.13 6.54
C GLN A 249 5.31 -6.29 6.85
N ASN A 250 6.15 -6.77 7.77
CA ASN A 250 7.41 -6.10 8.08
C ASN A 250 8.38 -6.10 6.88
N VAL A 251 8.53 -7.23 6.19
CA VAL A 251 9.40 -7.32 5.01
C VAL A 251 8.90 -6.37 3.91
N TRP A 252 7.60 -6.30 3.63
CA TRP A 252 7.02 -5.31 2.73
C TRP A 252 7.41 -3.88 3.09
N GLY A 253 7.24 -3.48 4.36
CA GLY A 253 7.65 -2.16 4.84
C GLY A 253 9.12 -1.87 4.57
N ARG A 254 10.01 -2.82 4.92
CA ARG A 254 11.46 -2.69 4.74
C ARG A 254 11.89 -2.65 3.28
N ILE A 255 11.21 -3.37 2.36
CA ILE A 255 11.52 -3.30 0.92
C ILE A 255 11.36 -1.85 0.44
N TYR A 256 10.25 -1.21 0.79
CA TYR A 256 9.95 0.18 0.41
C TYR A 256 10.80 1.21 1.17
N SER A 257 11.10 0.99 2.44
CA SER A 257 11.81 1.98 3.27
C SER A 257 13.34 1.85 3.30
N GLU A 258 13.89 0.66 3.06
CA GLU A 258 15.33 0.37 3.18
C GLU A 258 15.93 0.00 1.82
N TRP A 259 15.30 -0.94 1.10
CA TRP A 259 15.89 -1.51 -0.11
C TRP A 259 15.75 -0.58 -1.32
N PHE A 260 14.54 -0.15 -1.68
CA PHE A 260 14.31 0.72 -2.84
C PHE A 260 15.09 2.05 -2.81
N PRO A 261 15.25 2.73 -1.66
CA PRO A 261 16.09 3.92 -1.57
C PRO A 261 17.57 3.67 -1.90
N SER A 262 18.08 2.47 -1.64
CA SER A 262 19.52 2.15 -1.74
C SER A 262 19.88 1.21 -2.91
N SER A 263 18.90 0.61 -3.58
CA SER A 263 19.12 -0.46 -4.57
C SER A 263 19.45 0.01 -5.98
N GLY A 264 19.13 1.27 -6.32
CA GLY A 264 19.20 1.77 -7.70
C GLY A 264 18.07 1.25 -8.61
N TYR A 265 17.06 0.58 -8.03
CA TYR A 265 15.84 0.15 -8.72
C TYR A 265 14.64 0.99 -8.28
N GLU A 266 13.62 1.04 -9.11
CA GLU A 266 12.29 1.54 -8.78
C GLU A 266 11.21 0.53 -9.16
N ALA A 267 10.11 0.52 -8.41
CA ALA A 267 8.95 -0.30 -8.71
C ALA A 267 8.27 0.21 -9.98
N VAL A 268 7.86 -0.69 -10.86
CA VAL A 268 7.06 -0.36 -12.05
C VAL A 268 5.64 -0.86 -11.89
N GLU A 269 4.75 -0.37 -12.75
CA GLU A 269 3.39 -0.86 -12.81
C GLU A 269 3.37 -2.34 -13.23
N GLY A 270 2.57 -3.14 -12.51
CA GLY A 270 2.43 -4.57 -12.75
C GLY A 270 1.93 -5.31 -11.51
N PRO A 271 1.69 -6.63 -11.61
CA PRO A 271 1.21 -7.40 -10.48
C PRO A 271 2.30 -7.57 -9.42
N GLU A 272 1.95 -7.33 -8.16
CA GLU A 272 2.77 -7.75 -7.02
C GLU A 272 2.38 -9.20 -6.67
N ILE A 273 3.33 -10.14 -6.73
CA ILE A 273 3.08 -11.56 -6.51
C ILE A 273 3.59 -11.98 -5.13
N LEU A 274 2.76 -12.75 -4.42
CA LEU A 274 3.08 -13.43 -3.17
C LEU A 274 3.05 -14.94 -3.42
N TRP A 275 4.19 -15.57 -3.19
CA TRP A 275 4.30 -17.03 -3.10
C TRP A 275 4.47 -17.44 -1.64
N ASN A 276 3.86 -18.55 -1.28
CA ASN A 276 3.85 -19.10 0.06
C ASN A 276 4.26 -20.57 0.00
N GLU A 277 5.14 -21.02 0.90
CA GLU A 277 5.66 -22.39 0.86
C GLU A 277 4.59 -23.47 1.07
N SER A 278 3.54 -23.15 1.83
CA SER A 278 2.47 -24.08 2.18
C SER A 278 1.19 -23.32 2.56
N PRO A 279 0.01 -23.96 2.56
CA PRO A 279 -1.20 -23.35 3.09
C PRO A 279 -1.21 -23.23 4.63
N ASP A 280 -0.34 -23.95 5.34
CA ASP A 280 -0.25 -23.91 6.79
C ASP A 280 0.65 -22.77 7.27
N THR A 281 0.03 -21.65 7.62
CA THR A 281 0.71 -20.43 8.09
C THR A 281 1.14 -20.48 9.56
N GLY A 282 0.89 -21.59 10.28
CA GLY A 282 1.20 -21.73 11.70
C GLY A 282 2.69 -21.91 12.01
N ASN A 283 3.50 -22.22 11.00
CA ASN A 283 4.94 -22.42 11.16
C ASN A 283 5.65 -21.13 11.62
N PRO A 284 6.38 -21.11 12.75
CA PRO A 284 7.14 -19.93 13.18
C PRO A 284 8.31 -19.58 12.22
N LYS A 285 8.68 -20.48 11.31
CA LYS A 285 9.66 -20.26 10.24
C LYS A 285 9.01 -20.29 8.85
N TYR A 286 7.74 -19.89 8.76
CA TYR A 286 7.00 -19.89 7.50
C TYR A 286 7.70 -19.06 6.43
N ARG A 287 7.95 -19.67 5.27
CA ARG A 287 8.64 -19.04 4.14
C ARG A 287 7.66 -18.53 3.09
N SER A 288 7.84 -17.27 2.71
CA SER A 288 7.15 -16.61 1.61
C SER A 288 8.14 -15.88 0.72
N GLU A 289 7.76 -15.67 -0.54
CA GLU A 289 8.49 -14.80 -1.47
C GLU A 289 7.58 -13.66 -1.94
N ILE A 290 8.11 -12.45 -1.89
CA ILE A 290 7.48 -11.24 -2.43
C ILE A 290 8.18 -10.91 -3.75
N TRP A 291 7.40 -10.80 -4.81
CA TRP A 291 7.86 -10.49 -6.16
C TRP A 291 7.29 -9.15 -6.58
N ILE A 292 8.17 -8.20 -6.87
CA ILE A 292 7.81 -6.84 -7.29
C ILE A 292 8.44 -6.58 -8.66
N PRO A 293 7.69 -6.14 -9.67
CA PRO A 293 8.27 -5.74 -10.94
C PRO A 293 9.06 -4.45 -10.75
N VAL A 294 10.28 -4.40 -11.29
CA VAL A 294 11.22 -3.28 -11.10
C VAL A 294 11.93 -2.92 -12.40
N LYS A 295 12.39 -1.67 -12.48
CA LYS A 295 13.39 -1.22 -13.47
C LYS A 295 14.56 -0.52 -12.79
N LYS A 296 15.71 -0.46 -13.46
CA LYS A 296 16.82 0.37 -12.99
C LYS A 296 16.42 1.85 -13.09
N LYS A 297 16.83 2.65 -12.11
CA LYS A 297 16.69 4.09 -12.16
C LYS A 297 17.63 4.63 -13.25
N ASP A 298 17.08 5.43 -14.16
CA ASP A 298 17.89 6.20 -15.10
C ASP A 298 18.46 7.40 -14.32
N TYR A 299 19.79 7.49 -14.23
CA TYR A 299 20.50 8.59 -13.59
C TYR A 299 20.88 9.67 -14.60
#